data_AF-A0A7X7L909-F1
#
_entry.id   AF-A0A7X7L909-F1
#
_cell.length_a   1.000
_cell.length_b   1.000
_cell.length_c   1.000
_cell.angle_alpha   90.00
_cell.angle_beta   90.00
_cell.angle_gamma   90.00
#
_symmetry.space_group_name_H-M   'P 1'
#
loop_
_entity.id
_entity.type
_entity.pdbx_description
1 polymer ?
#
loop_
_entity_poly.entity_id
_entity_poly.type
_entity_poly.pdbx_seq_one_letter_code
_entity_poly.pdbx_strand_id
1 'polypeptide(L)' 'MAALLIKNLPAELHESLRARALRNHRSMNKEVLTILERALGEAEPPVSPLGRVKTFRPSGRPIPAGFVERIIREARDSV' A
#
# COMPACT_ATOMS: atom_id res chain seq x y z
N MET A 1 15.65 20.18 -7.55
CA MET A 1 15.85 18.72 -7.70
C MET A 1 17.20 18.39 -7.09
N ALA A 2 17.24 17.58 -6.04
CA ALA A 2 18.49 17.24 -5.35
C ALA A 2 18.94 15.83 -5.74
N ALA A 3 20.25 15.61 -5.79
CA ALA A 3 20.85 14.30 -6.09
C ALA A 3 21.79 13.90 -4.95
N LEU A 4 21.74 12.63 -4.54
CA LEU A 4 22.61 12.05 -3.52
C LEU A 4 23.50 11.00 -4.19
N LEU A 5 24.82 11.21 -4.13
CA LEU A 5 25.83 10.24 -4.58
C LEU A 5 26.52 9.62 -3.37
N ILE A 6 26.41 8.30 -3.22
CA ILE A 6 27.13 7.54 -2.20
C ILE A 6 28.36 6.92 -2.85
N LYS A 7 29.55 7.44 -2.51
CA LYS A 7 30.82 6.89 -2.99
C LYS A 7 31.23 5.69 -2.13
N ASN A 8 31.97 4.75 -2.73
CA ASN A 8 32.54 3.58 -2.05
C ASN A 8 31.49 2.72 -1.32
N LEU A 9 30.31 2.53 -1.93
CA LEU A 9 29.29 1.64 -1.40
C LEU A 9 29.84 0.20 -1.39
N PRO A 10 29.85 -0.51 -0.24
CA PRO A 10 30.29 -1.90 -0.19
C PRO A 10 29.52 -2.77 -1.18
N ALA A 11 30.22 -3.65 -1.90
CA ALA A 11 29.62 -4.48 -2.95
C ALA A 11 28.44 -5.32 -2.42
N GLU A 12 28.57 -5.87 -1.22
CA GLU A 12 27.52 -6.65 -0.55
C GLU A 12 26.26 -5.82 -0.30
N LEU A 13 26.41 -4.53 0.05
CA LEU A 13 25.29 -3.62 0.27
C LEU A 13 24.63 -3.23 -1.05
N HIS A 14 25.42 -3.00 -2.09
CA HIS A 14 24.91 -2.76 -3.45
C HIS A 14 24.06 -3.94 -3.96
N GLU A 15 24.55 -5.17 -3.83
CA GLU A 15 23.80 -6.36 -4.26
C GLU A 15 22.55 -6.59 -3.39
N SER A 16 22.64 -6.33 -2.09
CA SER A 16 21.48 -6.40 -1.20
C SER A 16 20.38 -5.41 -1.59
N LEU A 17 20.76 -4.18 -1.98
CA LEU A 17 19.83 -3.17 -2.48
C LEU A 17 19.22 -3.59 -3.82
N ARG A 18 20.02 -4.09 -4.76
CA ARG A 18 19.53 -4.61 -6.05
C ARG A 18 18.52 -5.74 -5.85
N ALA A 19 18.84 -6.71 -5.00
CA ALA A 19 17.96 -7.84 -4.72
C ALA A 19 16.63 -7.39 -4.06
N ARG A 20 16.69 -6.43 -3.13
CA ARG A 20 15.48 -5.82 -2.54
C ARG A 20 14.64 -5.10 -3.58
N ALA A 21 15.27 -4.31 -4.45
CA ALA A 21 14.58 -3.58 -5.51
C ALA A 21 13.85 -4.53 -6.47
N LEU A 22 14.50 -5.64 -6.86
CA LEU A 22 13.90 -6.68 -7.70
C LEU A 22 12.68 -7.33 -7.03
N ARG A 23 12.78 -7.69 -5.73
CA ARG A 23 11.66 -8.27 -4.96
C ARG A 23 10.46 -7.33 -4.84
N ASN A 24 10.71 -6.03 -4.77
CA ASN A 24 9.67 -5.01 -4.66
C ASN A 24 9.23 -4.45 -6.03
N HIS A 25 9.66 -5.07 -7.14
CA HIS A 25 9.36 -4.64 -8.52
C HIS A 25 9.60 -3.15 -8.79
N ARG A 26 10.69 -2.60 -8.24
CA ARG A 26 11.06 -1.19 -8.39
C ARG A 26 12.51 -1.00 -8.80
N SER A 27 12.82 0.18 -9.32
CA SER A 27 14.22 0.55 -9.60
C SER A 27 15.02 0.68 -8.31
N MET A 28 16.33 0.51 -8.41
CA MET A 28 17.24 0.61 -7.27
C MET A 28 17.18 2.00 -6.60
N ASN A 29 17.13 3.08 -7.40
CA ASN A 29 16.96 4.43 -6.87
C ASN A 29 15.64 4.58 -6.09
N LYS A 30 14.54 4.00 -6.57
CA LYS A 30 13.25 4.06 -5.87
C LYS A 30 13.26 3.25 -4.57
N GLU A 31 13.95 2.10 -4.52
CA GLU A 31 14.17 1.36 -3.28
C GLU A 31 14.95 2.20 -2.26
N VAL A 32 16.05 2.83 -2.69
CA VAL A 32 16.87 3.68 -1.80
C VAL A 32 16.06 4.84 -1.25
N LEU A 33 15.28 5.52 -2.09
CA LEU A 33 14.38 6.58 -1.63
C LEU A 33 13.37 6.06 -0.61
N THR A 34 12.70 4.94 -0.87
CA THR A 34 11.75 4.37 0.11
C THR A 34 12.43 3.97 1.43
N ILE A 35 13.68 3.50 1.39
CA ILE A 35 14.43 3.21 2.61
C ILE A 35 14.70 4.50 3.39
N LEU A 36 15.13 5.56 2.70
CA LEU A 36 15.39 6.87 3.31
C LEU A 36 14.12 7.50 3.87
N GLU A 37 13.02 7.49 3.13
CA GLU A 37 11.70 7.98 3.58
C GLU A 37 11.25 7.28 4.87
N ARG A 38 11.36 5.95 4.91
CA ARG A 38 11.03 5.15 6.10
C ARG A 38 11.97 5.42 7.27
N ALA A 39 13.27 5.58 7.01
CA ALA A 39 14.26 5.81 8.06
C ALA A 39 14.17 7.24 8.65
N LEU A 40 13.80 8.22 7.83
CA LEU A 40 13.72 9.63 8.21
C LEU A 40 12.37 10.03 8.81
N GLY A 41 11.38 9.13 8.83
CA GLY A 41 10.25 9.28 9.75
C GLY A 41 9.02 9.97 9.19
N GLU A 42 8.66 9.71 7.93
CA GLU A 42 7.23 9.59 7.60
C GLU A 42 6.90 8.10 7.45
N ALA A 43 6.90 7.40 8.59
CA ALA A 43 6.01 6.26 8.71
C ALA A 43 4.58 6.81 8.67
N GLU A 44 4.06 7.10 7.48
CA GLU A 44 2.64 6.96 7.28
C GLU A 44 2.37 5.50 7.65
N PRO A 45 1.59 5.22 8.72
CA PRO A 45 1.27 3.85 9.08
C PRO A 45 0.75 3.19 7.80
N PRO A 46 1.02 1.89 7.55
CA PRO A 46 0.45 1.22 6.40
C PRO A 46 -1.04 1.57 6.42
N VAL A 47 -1.49 2.32 5.42
CA VAL A 47 -2.89 2.43 5.14
C VAL A 47 -3.29 0.98 4.92
N SER A 48 -3.85 0.38 5.97
CA SER A 48 -4.52 -0.88 5.86
C SER A 48 -5.41 -0.75 4.63
N PRO A 49 -5.50 -1.76 3.75
CA PRO A 49 -6.51 -1.75 2.69
C PRO A 49 -7.91 -1.51 3.27
N LEU A 50 -8.09 -1.75 4.58
CA LEU A 50 -9.18 -1.25 5.41
C LEU A 50 -8.82 0.15 5.94
N GLY A 51 -8.75 1.14 5.05
CA GLY A 51 -8.54 2.53 5.44
C GLY A 51 -9.55 2.88 6.51
N ARG A 52 -9.07 3.26 7.71
CA ARG A 52 -9.83 3.77 8.87
C ARG A 52 -11.32 3.45 8.74
N VAL A 53 -11.69 2.17 8.88
CA VAL A 53 -13.10 1.79 8.87
C VAL A 53 -13.69 2.60 10.01
N LYS A 54 -14.42 3.68 9.67
CA LYS A 54 -15.36 4.29 10.60
C LYS A 54 -16.10 3.09 11.10
N THR A 55 -15.90 2.72 12.37
CA THR A 55 -16.59 1.58 12.96
C THR A 55 -18.02 1.76 12.51
N PHE A 56 -18.47 0.85 11.66
CA PHE A 56 -19.81 0.89 11.14
C PHE A 56 -20.63 0.69 12.39
N ARG A 57 -21.10 1.78 13.00
CA ARG A 57 -22.11 1.73 14.03
C ARG A 57 -23.33 1.32 13.23
N PRO A 58 -23.80 0.07 13.32
CA PRO A 58 -25.10 -0.21 12.74
C PRO A 58 -26.04 0.78 13.44
N SER A 59 -26.61 1.72 12.69
CA SER A 59 -27.94 2.19 13.05
C SER A 59 -28.72 0.90 13.27
N GLY A 60 -29.25 0.67 14.47
CA GLY A 60 -29.49 -0.65 15.09
C GLY A 60 -30.50 -1.59 14.41
N ARG A 61 -30.56 -1.61 13.08
CA ARG A 61 -31.33 -2.51 12.25
C ARG A 61 -30.36 -3.47 11.55
N PRO A 62 -30.47 -4.78 11.83
CA PRO A 62 -29.79 -5.80 11.04
C PRO A 62 -30.13 -5.64 9.56
N ILE A 63 -29.15 -5.85 8.69
CA ILE A 63 -29.40 -5.91 7.24
C ILE A 63 -30.33 -7.12 6.99
N PRO A 64 -31.49 -6.95 6.33
CA PRO A 64 -32.38 -8.06 6.02
C PRO A 64 -31.68 -9.11 5.16
N ALA A 65 -31.93 -10.39 5.45
CA ALA A 65 -31.48 -11.47 4.58
C ALA A 65 -32.01 -11.26 3.15
N GLY A 66 -31.16 -11.42 2.14
CA GLY A 66 -31.51 -11.18 0.73
C GLY A 66 -31.24 -9.77 0.20
N PHE A 67 -30.73 -8.85 1.04
CA PHE A 67 -30.43 -7.47 0.62
C PHE A 67 -29.36 -7.41 -0.48
N VAL A 68 -28.30 -8.21 -0.33
CA VAL A 68 -27.17 -8.25 -1.26
C VAL A 68 -27.60 -8.84 -2.60
N GLU A 69 -28.35 -9.93 -2.58
CA GLU A 69 -28.88 -10.61 -3.76
C GLU A 69 -29.81 -9.70 -4.56
N ARG A 70 -30.64 -8.90 -3.88
CA ARG A 70 -31.51 -7.93 -4.55
C ARG A 70 -30.71 -6.83 -5.26
N ILE A 71 -29.71 -6.25 -4.60
CA ILE A 71 -28.85 -5.20 -5.18
C ILE A 71 -28.10 -5.75 -6.42
N ILE A 72 -27.57 -6.97 -6.32
CA ILE A 72 -26.86 -7.61 -7.44
C ILE A 72 -27.80 -7.83 -8.63
N ARG A 73 -29.04 -8.28 -8.37
CA ARG A 73 -30.03 -8.50 -9.43
C ARG A 73 -30.45 -7.19 -10.09
N GLU A 74 -30.73 -6.16 -9.31
CA GLU A 74 -31.13 -4.84 -9.80
C GLU A 74 -30.06 -4.19 -10.69
N ALA A 75 -28.78 -4.32 -10.32
CA ALA A 75 -27.67 -3.84 -11.14
C ALA A 75 -27.52 -4.61 -12.46
N ARG A 76 -27.87 -5.91 -12.48
CA ARG A 76 -27.83 -6.75 -13.68
C ARG A 76 -28.97 -6.47 -14.64
N ASP A 77 -30.16 -6.18 -14.11
CA ASP A 77 -31.35 -5.88 -14.90
C ASP A 77 -31.35 -4.43 -15.44
N SER A 78 -30.36 -3.62 -15.07
CA SER A 78 -30.19 -2.22 -15.50
C SER A 78 -29.19 -2.01 -16.66
N VAL A 79 -28.76 -3.10 -17.33
CA VAL A 79 -27.85 -3.11 -18.51
C VAL A 79 -28.53 -3.82 -19.67
#